data_AF-A0A6B0Z527-F1
#
_entry.id   AF-A0A6B0Z527-F1
#
_cell.length_a   1.000
_cell.length_b   1.000
_cell.length_c   1.000
_cell.angle_alpha   90.00
_cell.angle_beta   90.00
_cell.angle_gamma   90.00
#
_symmetry.space_group_name_H-M   'P 1'
#
loop_
_entity.id
_entity.type
_entity.pdbx_description
1 polymer ?
#
loop_
_entity_poly.entity_id
_entity_poly.type
_entity_poly.pdbx_seq_one_letter_code
_entity_poly.pdbx_strand_id
1 'polypeptide(L)'
;MRAAAVLLELGVCAGHHRFAIVHAAGHARAVLRRLPVRRELNRNRLRRYRRGADHGFRVPRRRHAALLDRPDRRAQRSAQHHPALAAARHLPPRNGRARTRTGNRERAVSRIALDIDHVGLVGPDIHGTVAAFRELGFRVTDPVELMGTGPDGQEKSLDQQSAHFIFGSTYVELSEVTRPGPDHHLGAWLGDDPAIRILILRAADIDTVREQAVASGQDPTPVGEASRALHYADGATARFKWLALPPESFPEALCGYVQHLTPELVFRQEMNAHPNGAGELTGMTLHAADTRDAERRFEPLGRAGAPESLDIRQAEGDASGFTVLHLRTRSLNRTADTLAAAGKPFKRDARTLAIQAPGVLLHFHE
;
A
#
# COMPACT_ATOMS: atom_id res chain seq x y z
N MET A 1 -53.92 -1.67 42.19
CA MET A 1 -53.78 -1.58 43.66
C MET A 1 -52.34 -1.24 43.97
N ARG A 2 -52.12 -0.15 44.75
CA ARG A 2 -50.99 0.19 45.65
C ARG A 2 -49.56 -0.16 45.18
N ALA A 3 -48.70 0.82 44.88
CA ALA A 3 -47.80 1.53 45.84
C ALA A 3 -46.74 0.58 46.43
N ALA A 4 -45.44 0.86 46.55
CA ALA A 4 -44.64 2.09 46.48
C ALA A 4 -43.14 1.73 46.42
N ALA A 5 -42.31 2.73 46.04
CA ALA A 5 -40.99 3.15 46.57
C ALA A 5 -39.92 2.07 46.96
N VAL A 6 -38.61 2.27 46.78
CA VAL A 6 -37.76 3.37 47.29
C VAL A 6 -36.43 3.42 46.50
N LEU A 7 -35.86 4.61 46.49
CA LEU A 7 -34.70 5.19 45.81
C LEU A 7 -33.39 5.12 46.63
N LEU A 8 -32.28 5.53 46.01
CA LEU A 8 -30.97 5.98 46.53
C LEU A 8 -29.98 4.91 47.03
N GLU A 9 -28.65 5.08 46.99
CA GLU A 9 -27.66 5.83 46.19
C GLU A 9 -26.27 5.49 46.77
N LEU A 10 -25.20 5.83 46.03
CA LEU A 10 -23.82 6.12 46.47
C LEU A 10 -22.83 4.96 46.78
N GLY A 11 -21.69 5.02 46.07
CA GLY A 11 -20.42 5.18 46.80
C GLY A 11 -19.19 4.38 46.36
N VAL A 12 -18.42 4.92 45.40
CA VAL A 12 -16.98 5.25 45.53
C VAL A 12 -15.90 4.14 45.66
N CYS A 13 -14.90 4.27 44.76
CA CYS A 13 -13.44 4.03 44.87
C CYS A 13 -12.76 2.71 44.44
N ALA A 14 -11.67 2.94 43.67
CA ALA A 14 -10.45 2.17 43.45
C ALA A 14 -10.59 0.82 42.72
N GLY A 15 -9.82 0.46 41.70
CA GLY A 15 -8.44 0.80 41.36
C GLY A 15 -7.65 -0.51 41.21
N HIS A 16 -6.84 -0.61 40.15
CA HIS A 16 -5.83 -1.65 39.83
C HIS A 16 -6.18 -2.75 38.81
N HIS A 17 -5.54 -2.59 37.64
CA HIS A 17 -4.85 -3.59 36.83
C HIS A 17 -5.05 -5.09 37.12
N ARG A 18 -5.53 -5.81 36.10
CA ARG A 18 -4.93 -7.05 35.55
C ARG A 18 -5.84 -7.57 34.41
N PHE A 19 -5.47 -7.35 33.15
CA PHE A 19 -6.02 -8.13 32.05
C PHE A 19 -5.07 -9.28 31.76
N ALA A 20 -5.46 -10.47 32.23
CA ALA A 20 -4.84 -11.72 31.89
C ALA A 20 -5.35 -12.17 30.51
N ILE A 21 -4.40 -12.59 29.69
CA ILE A 21 -4.59 -13.31 28.43
C ILE A 21 -5.25 -14.65 28.75
N VAL A 22 -6.35 -14.97 28.08
CA VAL A 22 -6.89 -16.34 28.02
C VAL A 22 -7.07 -16.73 26.56
N HIS A 23 -6.18 -17.61 26.10
CA HIS A 23 -6.40 -18.46 24.93
C HIS A 23 -7.51 -19.45 25.25
N ALA A 24 -8.48 -19.59 24.35
CA ALA A 24 -9.36 -20.76 24.30
C ALA A 24 -9.52 -21.21 22.85
N ALA A 25 -8.83 -22.31 22.53
CA ALA A 25 -9.09 -23.12 21.36
C ALA A 25 -10.38 -23.94 21.59
N GLY A 26 -11.25 -24.01 20.59
CA GLY A 26 -12.45 -24.82 20.61
C GLY A 26 -12.85 -25.25 19.20
N HIS A 27 -12.47 -26.47 18.83
CA HIS A 27 -12.95 -27.16 17.64
C HIS A 27 -14.47 -27.39 17.70
N ALA A 28 -15.18 -27.13 16.59
CA ALA A 28 -16.42 -27.84 16.27
C ALA A 28 -16.63 -27.94 14.75
N ARG A 29 -16.55 -29.17 14.24
CA ARG A 29 -17.09 -29.60 12.94
C ARG A 29 -18.62 -29.66 13.03
N ALA A 30 -19.34 -29.15 12.03
CA ALA A 30 -20.54 -29.80 11.45
C ALA A 30 -21.06 -29.00 10.24
N VAL A 31 -21.02 -29.58 9.04
CA VAL A 31 -22.14 -30.21 8.30
C VAL A 31 -22.80 -29.27 7.27
N LEU A 32 -22.54 -29.60 6.01
CA LEU A 32 -23.22 -29.16 4.80
C LEU A 32 -24.74 -29.38 4.86
N ARG A 33 -25.51 -28.35 4.54
CA ARG A 33 -26.82 -28.50 3.89
C ARG A 33 -27.00 -27.49 2.77
N ARG A 34 -27.05 -28.02 1.55
CA ARG A 34 -27.44 -27.33 0.32
C ARG A 34 -28.94 -27.05 0.34
N LEU A 35 -29.34 -25.83 0.00
CA LEU A 35 -30.69 -25.54 -0.52
C LEU A 35 -30.59 -24.62 -1.75
N PRO A 36 -31.46 -24.81 -2.76
CA PRO A 36 -31.30 -24.23 -4.07
C PRO A 36 -31.92 -22.82 -4.14
N VAL A 37 -31.17 -21.84 -4.67
CA VAL A 37 -31.74 -20.56 -5.06
C VAL A 37 -32.09 -20.61 -6.55
N ARG A 38 -33.39 -20.51 -6.82
CA ARG A 38 -33.97 -20.35 -8.16
C ARG A 38 -33.46 -19.04 -8.79
N ARG A 39 -32.95 -19.15 -10.01
CA ARG A 39 -32.74 -18.03 -10.94
C ARG A 39 -34.09 -17.55 -11.45
N GLU A 40 -34.39 -16.27 -11.26
CA GLU A 40 -35.35 -15.55 -12.11
C GLU A 40 -34.58 -14.56 -13.00
N LEU A 41 -34.63 -14.86 -14.30
CA LEU A 41 -34.15 -14.03 -15.39
C LEU A 41 -35.17 -12.91 -15.63
N ASN A 42 -34.81 -11.66 -15.38
CA ASN A 42 -35.55 -10.52 -15.89
C ASN A 42 -34.76 -9.84 -17.02
N ARG A 43 -35.06 -10.28 -18.25
CA ARG A 43 -34.68 -9.63 -19.51
C ARG A 43 -35.76 -8.61 -19.86
N ASN A 44 -35.37 -7.34 -19.98
CA ASN A 44 -35.95 -6.28 -20.82
C ASN A 44 -35.36 -4.98 -20.27
N ARG A 45 -34.90 -3.97 -21.00
CA ARG A 45 -34.93 -3.55 -22.40
C ARG A 45 -33.88 -2.42 -22.42
N LEU A 46 -33.13 -2.24 -23.50
CA LEU A 46 -32.83 -0.89 -24.00
C LEU A 46 -32.31 -1.00 -25.44
N ARG A 47 -33.19 -0.59 -26.36
CA ARG A 47 -32.86 -0.33 -27.76
C ARG A 47 -32.29 1.09 -27.86
N ARG A 48 -31.19 1.18 -28.61
CA ARG A 48 -30.84 2.22 -29.60
C ARG A 48 -30.84 3.67 -29.13
N TYR A 49 -29.65 4.26 -29.10
CA TYR A 49 -29.36 5.52 -29.80
C TYR A 49 -27.84 5.69 -29.96
N ARG A 50 -27.35 5.76 -31.20
CA ARG A 50 -26.21 6.62 -31.67
C ARG A 50 -25.87 6.34 -33.15
N ARG A 51 -26.39 7.20 -34.04
CA ARG A 51 -25.61 7.84 -35.13
C ARG A 51 -24.77 8.93 -34.42
N GLY A 52 -23.52 9.23 -34.74
CA GLY A 52 -22.85 9.41 -36.03
C GLY A 52 -22.26 10.84 -36.03
N ALA A 53 -21.17 11.05 -36.79
CA ALA A 53 -20.31 12.25 -36.89
C ALA A 53 -19.15 12.27 -35.87
N ASP A 54 -17.92 11.88 -36.21
CA ASP A 54 -17.00 12.47 -37.20
C ASP A 54 -16.97 13.99 -37.14
N HIS A 55 -15.90 14.57 -36.59
CA HIS A 55 -15.14 15.66 -37.21
C HIS A 55 -13.79 15.85 -36.50
N GLY A 56 -12.73 15.80 -37.31
CA GLY A 56 -11.34 15.85 -36.90
C GLY A 56 -10.90 17.20 -36.37
N PHE A 57 -9.94 17.14 -35.45
CA PHE A 57 -9.08 18.25 -35.08
C PHE A 57 -7.62 17.84 -35.35
N ARG A 58 -7.02 18.45 -36.38
CA ARG A 58 -5.57 18.47 -36.61
C ARG A 58 -5.05 19.82 -36.13
N VAL A 59 -4.08 19.80 -35.22
CA VAL A 59 -3.30 20.97 -34.78
C VAL A 59 -1.83 20.77 -35.20
N PRO A 60 -1.09 21.83 -35.58
CA PRO A 60 0.11 21.71 -36.42
C PRO A 60 1.37 21.29 -35.67
N ARG A 61 2.20 20.50 -36.37
CA ARG A 61 3.60 20.19 -36.06
C ARG A 61 4.45 21.46 -36.09
N ARG A 62 5.11 21.80 -34.99
CA ARG A 62 6.29 22.69 -35.01
C ARG A 62 7.54 21.86 -35.30
N ARG A 63 8.25 22.27 -36.35
CA ARG A 63 9.61 21.85 -36.69
C ARG A 63 10.59 22.63 -35.82
N HIS A 64 11.62 21.97 -35.29
CA HIS A 64 12.94 22.57 -35.18
C HIS A 64 14.01 21.50 -35.44
N ALA A 65 14.84 21.79 -36.44
CA ALA A 65 16.07 21.12 -36.84
C ALA A 65 17.03 20.99 -35.62
N ALA A 66 17.64 19.84 -35.37
CA ALA A 66 18.87 19.35 -36.01
C ALA A 66 20.00 20.40 -36.01
N LEU A 67 20.93 20.25 -35.06
CA LEU A 67 22.31 20.69 -35.25
C LEU A 67 23.23 19.50 -34.95
N LEU A 68 23.99 19.14 -35.97
CA LEU A 68 24.99 18.08 -36.02
C LEU A 68 26.30 18.57 -35.36
N ASP A 69 26.90 17.64 -34.61
CA ASP A 69 28.26 17.13 -34.80
C ASP A 69 29.46 18.10 -34.71
N ARG A 70 30.31 17.89 -33.70
CA ARG A 70 31.79 17.85 -33.84
C ARG A 70 32.44 17.12 -32.65
N PRO A 71 33.30 16.12 -32.89
CA PRO A 71 34.25 15.60 -31.92
C PRO A 71 35.68 16.12 -32.19
N ASP A 72 36.48 16.29 -31.14
CA ASP A 72 37.95 16.12 -31.21
C ASP A 72 38.53 15.98 -29.79
N ARG A 73 39.03 14.77 -29.46
CA ARG A 73 40.46 14.41 -29.39
C ARG A 73 41.30 15.23 -28.39
N ARG A 74 41.70 14.57 -27.29
CA ARG A 74 43.10 14.60 -26.86
C ARG A 74 43.51 13.34 -26.10
N ALA A 75 44.61 12.79 -26.58
CA ALA A 75 45.29 11.58 -26.14
C ALA A 75 46.20 11.81 -24.91
N GLN A 76 46.24 10.79 -24.06
CA GLN A 76 47.44 10.03 -23.64
C GLN A 76 48.68 10.78 -23.10
N ARG A 77 49.02 10.44 -21.85
CA ARG A 77 50.38 10.16 -21.32
C ARG A 77 50.20 9.13 -20.18
N SER A 78 50.62 7.86 -20.29
CA SER A 78 51.97 7.29 -20.03
C SER A 78 52.58 7.74 -18.70
N ALA A 79 53.17 6.94 -17.82
CA ALA A 79 53.41 5.50 -17.66
C ALA A 79 54.19 5.32 -16.32
N GLN A 80 54.37 4.06 -15.89
CA GLN A 80 55.51 3.50 -15.13
C GLN A 80 55.29 2.99 -13.69
N HIS A 81 55.52 1.67 -13.61
CA HIS A 81 55.82 0.75 -12.50
C HIS A 81 56.95 1.26 -11.56
N HIS A 82 57.18 0.77 -10.33
CA HIS A 82 57.60 -0.58 -9.91
C HIS A 82 57.82 -0.62 -8.34
N PRO A 83 58.35 -1.67 -7.66
CA PRO A 83 57.61 -2.46 -6.67
C PRO A 83 58.22 -2.59 -5.24
N ALA A 84 57.50 -3.35 -4.40
CA ALA A 84 57.97 -4.36 -3.44
C ALA A 84 58.48 -4.03 -2.02
N LEU A 85 58.10 -4.97 -1.13
CA LEU A 85 58.74 -5.51 0.07
C LEU A 85 58.23 -5.14 1.47
N ALA A 86 58.01 -6.24 2.20
CA ALA A 86 57.51 -6.37 3.54
C ALA A 86 58.57 -6.07 4.61
N ALA A 87 58.11 -5.67 5.79
CA ALA A 87 58.82 -5.93 7.04
C ALA A 87 57.81 -6.06 8.19
N ALA A 88 57.72 -7.27 8.71
CA ALA A 88 57.02 -7.60 9.94
C ALA A 88 57.73 -6.94 11.14
N ARG A 89 56.96 -6.38 12.08
CA ARG A 89 57.42 -6.09 13.43
C ARG A 89 56.42 -6.63 14.45
N HIS A 90 56.91 -7.57 15.24
CA HIS A 90 56.30 -8.11 16.45
C HIS A 90 55.99 -7.01 17.48
N LEU A 91 54.81 -7.08 18.09
CA LEU A 91 54.50 -6.56 19.43
C LEU A 91 53.35 -7.40 20.05
N PRO A 92 53.25 -7.46 21.39
CA PRO A 92 52.87 -8.65 22.19
C PRO A 92 51.36 -8.85 22.34
N PRO A 93 50.92 -10.03 22.83
CA PRO A 93 49.49 -10.30 23.05
C PRO A 93 48.97 -9.45 24.20
N ARG A 94 48.07 -8.51 23.90
CA ARG A 94 47.28 -7.82 24.92
C ARG A 94 46.00 -8.61 25.18
N ASN A 95 45.99 -9.29 26.32
CA ASN A 95 44.80 -9.77 27.01
C ASN A 95 43.81 -8.62 27.20
N GLY A 96 42.83 -8.53 26.31
CA GLY A 96 41.71 -7.61 26.41
C GLY A 96 40.45 -8.40 26.70
N ARG A 97 40.05 -8.44 27.96
CA ARG A 97 38.74 -8.92 28.40
C ARG A 97 37.67 -8.40 27.44
N ALA A 98 36.91 -9.32 26.84
CA ALA A 98 35.70 -9.01 26.12
C ALA A 98 34.74 -8.30 27.08
N ARG A 99 34.78 -6.96 27.08
CA ARG A 99 33.68 -6.14 27.57
C ARG A 99 32.56 -6.35 26.56
N THR A 100 31.64 -7.26 26.88
CA THR A 100 30.30 -7.29 26.32
C THR A 100 29.66 -5.93 26.61
N ARG A 101 29.89 -4.97 25.71
CA ARG A 101 29.02 -3.81 25.59
C ARG A 101 27.69 -4.36 25.09
N THR A 102 26.79 -4.66 26.02
CA THR A 102 25.34 -4.59 25.83
C THR A 102 24.98 -3.12 25.60
N GLY A 103 25.53 -2.54 24.54
CA GLY A 103 25.02 -1.29 23.99
C GLY A 103 23.69 -1.64 23.37
N ASN A 104 22.63 -1.04 23.89
CA ASN A 104 21.35 -0.92 23.21
C ASN A 104 21.64 -0.16 21.90
N ARG A 105 22.13 -0.87 20.87
CA ARG A 105 22.17 -0.35 19.51
C ARG A 105 20.70 -0.15 19.19
N GLU A 106 20.25 1.10 19.12
CA GLU A 106 19.06 1.45 18.34
C GLU A 106 19.16 0.63 17.07
N ARG A 107 18.24 -0.33 16.90
CA ARG A 107 18.29 -1.25 15.76
C ARG A 107 18.21 -0.37 14.53
N ALA A 108 19.26 -0.43 13.69
CA ALA A 108 19.35 0.39 12.50
C ALA A 108 18.09 0.17 11.65
N VAL A 109 17.42 1.25 11.28
CA VAL A 109 16.32 1.23 10.31
C VAL A 109 16.96 1.27 8.93
N SER A 110 16.71 0.25 8.11
CA SER A 110 17.02 0.34 6.69
C SER A 110 15.89 1.07 5.98
N ARG A 111 16.25 1.93 5.02
CA ARG A 111 15.30 2.77 4.28
C ARG A 111 15.55 2.63 2.79
N ILE A 112 14.50 2.28 2.06
CA ILE A 112 14.51 2.15 0.59
C ILE A 112 13.56 3.20 0.02
N ALA A 113 14.04 4.02 -0.91
CA ALA A 113 13.18 4.96 -1.63
C ALA A 113 12.37 4.21 -2.70
N LEU A 114 11.06 4.36 -2.72
CA LEU A 114 10.13 3.66 -3.62
C LEU A 114 9.25 4.67 -4.36
N ASP A 115 8.94 4.38 -5.61
CA ASP A 115 7.98 5.16 -6.41
C ASP A 115 6.61 4.51 -6.28
N ILE A 116 5.97 4.74 -5.12
CA ILE A 116 4.72 4.08 -4.77
C ILE A 116 3.59 4.66 -5.64
N ASP A 117 2.79 3.79 -6.25
CA ASP A 117 1.50 4.19 -6.81
C ASP A 117 0.43 4.13 -5.73
N HIS A 118 0.31 2.98 -5.10
CA HIS A 118 -0.62 2.79 -4.00
C HIS A 118 -0.22 1.66 -3.07
N VAL A 119 -0.82 1.69 -1.89
CA VAL A 119 -0.82 0.61 -0.92
C VAL A 119 -2.26 0.17 -0.70
N GLY A 120 -2.49 -1.12 -0.51
CA GLY A 120 -3.84 -1.65 -0.32
C GLY A 120 -4.00 -2.35 1.02
N LEU A 121 -5.00 -1.89 1.78
CA LEU A 121 -5.51 -2.52 2.97
C LEU A 121 -6.63 -3.47 2.55
N VAL A 122 -6.37 -4.77 2.64
CA VAL A 122 -7.32 -5.80 2.22
C VAL A 122 -7.91 -6.44 3.47
N GLY A 123 -9.22 -6.63 3.51
CA GLY A 123 -9.94 -7.27 4.62
C GLY A 123 -11.28 -7.86 4.19
N PRO A 124 -12.01 -8.51 5.11
CA PRO A 124 -13.26 -9.21 4.79
C PRO A 124 -14.50 -8.29 4.78
N ASP A 125 -14.38 -7.03 5.23
CA ASP A 125 -15.49 -6.08 5.32
C ASP A 125 -15.04 -4.69 4.84
N ILE A 126 -15.22 -4.43 3.54
CA ILE A 126 -14.87 -3.14 2.95
C ILE A 126 -15.77 -2.02 3.48
N HIS A 127 -17.03 -2.30 3.79
CA HIS A 127 -17.98 -1.27 4.22
C HIS A 127 -17.63 -0.76 5.62
N GLY A 128 -17.34 -1.65 6.56
CA GLY A 128 -16.85 -1.30 7.89
C GLY A 128 -15.51 -0.58 7.84
N THR A 129 -14.60 -1.02 6.97
CA THR A 129 -13.30 -0.37 6.78
C THR A 129 -13.45 1.05 6.21
N VAL A 130 -14.29 1.24 5.18
CA VAL A 130 -14.59 2.55 4.61
C VAL A 130 -15.21 3.48 5.66
N ALA A 131 -16.16 2.99 6.45
CA ALA A 131 -16.78 3.76 7.52
C ALA A 131 -15.72 4.21 8.55
N ALA A 132 -14.86 3.30 9.00
CA ALA A 132 -13.79 3.61 9.95
C ALA A 132 -12.84 4.70 9.42
N PHE A 133 -12.39 4.62 8.17
CA PHE A 133 -11.50 5.64 7.60
C PHE A 133 -12.20 6.97 7.36
N ARG A 134 -13.50 6.98 7.04
CA ARG A 134 -14.31 8.21 6.98
C ARG A 134 -14.43 8.88 8.34
N GLU A 135 -14.60 8.11 9.42
CA GLU A 135 -14.61 8.64 10.80
C GLU A 135 -13.26 9.23 11.22
N LEU A 136 -12.15 8.74 10.66
CA LEU A 136 -10.81 9.34 10.83
C LEU A 136 -10.62 10.62 10.00
N GLY A 137 -11.65 11.09 9.31
CA GLY A 137 -11.63 12.32 8.53
C GLY A 137 -10.95 12.16 7.16
N PHE A 138 -10.87 10.96 6.60
CA PHE A 138 -10.46 10.77 5.21
C PHE A 138 -11.66 10.90 4.27
N ARG A 139 -11.39 11.44 3.07
CA ARG A 139 -12.35 11.44 1.97
C ARG A 139 -12.18 10.13 1.20
N VAL A 140 -12.98 9.13 1.58
CA VAL A 140 -12.95 7.79 0.97
C VAL A 140 -14.08 7.66 -0.05
N THR A 141 -13.77 7.14 -1.25
CA THR A 141 -14.79 6.81 -2.26
C THR A 141 -15.72 5.70 -1.77
N ASP A 142 -16.88 5.53 -2.42
CA ASP A 142 -17.65 4.31 -2.21
C ASP A 142 -16.94 3.10 -2.80
N PRO A 143 -17.16 1.89 -2.24
CA PRO A 143 -16.73 0.64 -2.86
C PRO A 143 -17.29 0.51 -4.28
N VAL A 144 -16.42 0.14 -5.21
CA VAL A 144 -16.77 -0.18 -6.59
C VAL A 144 -16.09 -1.47 -7.00
N GLU A 145 -16.76 -2.25 -7.84
CA GLU A 145 -16.18 -3.47 -8.39
C GLU A 145 -14.98 -3.15 -9.27
N LEU A 146 -13.92 -3.94 -9.11
CA LEU A 146 -12.76 -3.92 -9.97
C LEU A 146 -13.01 -4.88 -11.14
N MET A 147 -12.96 -4.33 -12.34
CA MET A 147 -13.14 -5.07 -13.57
C MET A 147 -11.79 -5.30 -14.22
N GLY A 148 -11.70 -6.31 -15.07
CA GLY A 148 -10.55 -6.57 -15.92
C GLY A 148 -10.99 -7.19 -17.24
N THR A 149 -10.01 -7.60 -18.06
CA THR A 149 -10.28 -8.15 -19.39
C THR A 149 -10.16 -9.68 -19.37
N GLY A 150 -11.20 -10.37 -19.84
CA GLY A 150 -11.23 -11.82 -20.01
C GLY A 150 -10.42 -12.29 -21.23
N PRO A 151 -10.14 -13.61 -21.35
CA PRO A 151 -9.43 -14.16 -22.52
C PRO A 151 -10.16 -13.92 -23.85
N ASP A 152 -11.47 -13.71 -23.81
CA ASP A 152 -12.33 -13.36 -24.95
C ASP A 152 -12.35 -11.85 -25.25
N GLY A 153 -11.55 -11.05 -24.54
CA GLY A 153 -11.50 -9.60 -24.65
C GLY A 153 -12.69 -8.88 -24.04
N GLN A 154 -13.60 -9.58 -23.36
CA GLN A 154 -14.75 -8.96 -22.70
C GLN A 154 -14.40 -8.50 -21.29
N GLU A 155 -15.10 -7.48 -20.81
CA GLU A 155 -14.99 -7.05 -19.42
C GLU A 155 -15.51 -8.16 -18.50
N LYS A 156 -14.73 -8.49 -17.48
CA LYS A 156 -15.08 -9.45 -16.43
C LYS A 156 -14.80 -8.85 -15.06
N SER A 157 -15.58 -9.27 -14.07
CA SER A 157 -15.24 -8.99 -12.68
C SER A 157 -13.90 -9.64 -12.34
N LEU A 158 -13.09 -8.96 -11.51
CA LEU A 158 -11.93 -9.55 -10.85
C LEU A 158 -12.29 -10.13 -9.47
N ASP A 159 -13.58 -10.28 -9.17
CA ASP A 159 -14.09 -10.77 -7.88
C ASP A 159 -13.53 -9.96 -6.68
N GLN A 160 -13.30 -8.65 -6.90
CA GLN A 160 -12.75 -7.71 -5.94
C GLN A 160 -13.55 -6.39 -5.99
N GLN A 161 -13.82 -5.80 -4.83
CA GLN A 161 -14.31 -4.44 -4.72
C GLN A 161 -13.28 -3.57 -4.00
N SER A 162 -13.19 -2.31 -4.42
CA SER A 162 -12.21 -1.37 -3.88
C SER A 162 -12.80 0.02 -3.65
N ALA A 163 -12.37 0.66 -2.57
CA ALA A 163 -12.60 2.05 -2.24
C ALA A 163 -11.25 2.75 -2.05
N HIS A 164 -11.19 4.07 -2.24
CA HIS A 164 -9.90 4.76 -2.35
C HIS A 164 -9.93 6.09 -1.61
N PHE A 165 -8.79 6.49 -1.05
CA PHE A 165 -8.55 7.88 -0.64
C PHE A 165 -7.17 8.32 -1.14
N ILE A 166 -7.17 9.49 -1.80
CA ILE A 166 -6.11 9.92 -2.73
C ILE A 166 -5.19 10.95 -2.07
N PHE A 167 -3.88 10.84 -2.33
CA PHE A 167 -2.80 11.68 -1.81
C PHE A 167 -1.93 12.22 -2.95
N GLY A 168 -2.32 13.34 -3.55
CA GLY A 168 -1.62 13.89 -4.72
C GLY A 168 -1.59 12.88 -5.87
N SER A 169 -0.44 12.23 -6.08
CA SER A 169 -0.22 11.19 -7.10
C SER A 169 -0.24 9.76 -6.56
N THR A 170 -0.50 9.54 -5.27
CA THR A 170 -0.62 8.20 -4.66
C THR A 170 -2.00 8.01 -4.06
N TYR A 171 -2.32 6.79 -3.63
CA TYR A 171 -3.53 6.54 -2.86
C TYR A 171 -3.41 5.34 -1.93
N VAL A 172 -4.34 5.24 -1.00
CA VAL A 172 -4.60 3.99 -0.29
C VAL A 172 -5.85 3.35 -0.87
N GLU A 173 -5.72 2.08 -1.22
CA GLU A 173 -6.82 1.21 -1.62
C GLU A 173 -7.35 0.47 -0.38
N LEU A 174 -8.66 0.47 -0.21
CA LEU A 174 -9.37 -0.41 0.72
C LEU A 174 -10.03 -1.48 -0.13
N SER A 175 -9.72 -2.75 0.08
CA SER A 175 -10.19 -3.82 -0.81
C SER A 175 -10.83 -4.97 -0.05
N GLU A 176 -11.83 -5.57 -0.67
CA GLU A 176 -12.43 -6.85 -0.27
C GLU A 176 -12.51 -7.75 -1.50
N VAL A 177 -12.14 -9.02 -1.32
CA VAL A 177 -12.29 -10.05 -2.35
C VAL A 177 -13.64 -10.73 -2.15
N THR A 178 -14.55 -10.54 -3.09
CA THR A 178 -15.94 -11.00 -3.00
C THR A 178 -16.09 -12.49 -3.32
N ARG A 179 -15.12 -13.08 -4.03
CA ARG A 179 -14.99 -14.53 -4.20
C ARG A 179 -13.57 -14.98 -3.84
N PRO A 180 -13.27 -15.17 -2.55
CA PRO A 180 -11.94 -15.55 -2.13
C PRO A 180 -11.59 -16.97 -2.58
N GLY A 181 -10.34 -17.18 -2.96
CA GLY A 181 -9.80 -18.47 -3.36
C GLY A 181 -8.31 -18.38 -3.69
N PRO A 182 -7.60 -19.51 -3.72
CA PRO A 182 -6.17 -19.53 -4.01
C PRO A 182 -5.84 -19.04 -5.43
N ASP A 183 -6.79 -19.15 -6.37
CA ASP A 183 -6.61 -18.72 -7.76
C ASP A 183 -6.86 -17.20 -7.97
N HIS A 184 -7.37 -16.50 -6.95
CA HIS A 184 -7.51 -15.05 -7.00
C HIS A 184 -6.13 -14.39 -6.94
N HIS A 185 -5.90 -13.25 -7.60
CA HIS A 185 -4.57 -12.61 -7.61
C HIS A 185 -4.08 -12.20 -6.22
N LEU A 186 -4.98 -11.87 -5.28
CA LEU A 186 -4.65 -11.66 -3.86
C LEU A 186 -4.62 -12.94 -3.02
N GLY A 187 -4.92 -14.10 -3.60
CA GLY A 187 -5.20 -15.36 -2.89
C GLY A 187 -4.10 -15.77 -1.90
N ALA A 188 -2.83 -15.55 -2.26
CA ALA A 188 -1.68 -15.89 -1.42
C ALA A 188 -1.57 -15.06 -0.13
N TRP A 189 -2.23 -13.90 -0.06
CA TRP A 189 -2.10 -12.96 1.06
C TRP A 189 -3.40 -12.75 1.84
N LEU A 190 -4.52 -13.34 1.41
CA LEU A 190 -5.79 -13.21 2.12
C LEU A 190 -5.69 -13.74 3.55
N GLY A 191 -6.42 -13.10 4.46
CA GLY A 191 -6.54 -13.53 5.85
C GLY A 191 -7.75 -12.88 6.51
N ASP A 192 -8.01 -13.27 7.75
CA ASP A 192 -9.28 -12.97 8.42
C ASP A 192 -9.40 -11.51 8.90
N ASP A 193 -8.28 -10.85 9.16
CA ASP A 193 -8.24 -9.46 9.62
C ASP A 193 -7.81 -8.50 8.50
N PRO A 194 -8.25 -7.22 8.52
CA PRO A 194 -7.68 -6.20 7.65
C PRO A 194 -6.16 -6.06 7.84
N ALA A 195 -5.40 -5.99 6.75
CA ALA A 195 -3.97 -5.76 6.78
C ALA A 195 -3.49 -5.15 5.46
N ILE A 196 -2.34 -4.47 5.47
CA ILE A 196 -1.71 -4.02 4.23
C ILE A 196 -1.18 -5.26 3.50
N ARG A 197 -1.79 -5.56 2.34
CA ARG A 197 -1.52 -6.76 1.54
C ARG A 197 -1.23 -6.44 0.07
N ILE A 198 -1.13 -5.16 -0.26
CA ILE A 198 -0.82 -4.68 -1.61
C ILE A 198 0.20 -3.55 -1.51
N LEU A 199 1.27 -3.64 -2.29
CA LEU A 199 2.23 -2.58 -2.55
C LEU A 199 2.45 -2.50 -4.06
N ILE A 200 1.90 -1.48 -4.70
CA ILE A 200 2.05 -1.29 -6.13
C ILE A 200 2.93 -0.08 -6.41
N LEU A 201 3.90 -0.28 -7.30
CA LEU A 201 4.82 0.73 -7.78
C LEU A 201 4.35 1.30 -9.11
N ARG A 202 4.77 2.53 -9.39
CA ARG A 202 4.42 3.22 -10.62
C ARG A 202 5.23 2.70 -11.81
N ALA A 203 4.55 2.47 -12.93
CA ALA A 203 5.16 2.26 -14.22
C ALA A 203 4.73 3.36 -15.20
N ALA A 204 5.70 3.99 -15.87
CA ALA A 204 5.41 4.85 -17.02
C ALA A 204 5.03 4.02 -18.26
N ASP A 205 5.71 2.88 -18.43
CA ASP A 205 5.47 1.88 -19.47
C ASP A 205 5.56 0.49 -18.81
N ILE A 206 4.42 -0.17 -18.66
CA ILE A 206 4.32 -1.46 -17.97
C ILE A 206 5.00 -2.58 -18.74
N ASP A 207 5.02 -2.50 -20.07
CA ASP A 207 5.58 -3.54 -20.93
C ASP A 207 7.11 -3.51 -20.81
N THR A 208 7.70 -2.31 -20.79
CA THR A 208 9.13 -2.11 -20.50
C THR A 208 9.50 -2.61 -19.09
N VAL A 209 8.69 -2.30 -18.07
CA VAL A 209 8.93 -2.79 -16.70
C VAL A 209 8.89 -4.31 -16.64
N ARG A 210 7.94 -4.94 -17.34
CA ARG A 210 7.85 -6.41 -17.41
C ARG A 210 9.09 -7.02 -18.05
N GLU A 211 9.56 -6.47 -19.17
CA GLU A 211 10.78 -6.93 -19.83
C GLU A 211 12.00 -6.84 -18.92
N GLN A 212 12.13 -5.74 -18.17
CA GLN A 212 13.21 -5.56 -17.19
C GLN A 212 13.13 -6.54 -16.02
N ALA A 213 11.93 -6.76 -15.48
CA ALA A 213 11.70 -7.74 -14.42
C ALA A 213 12.11 -9.15 -14.88
N VAL A 214 11.65 -9.58 -16.06
CA VAL A 214 12.04 -10.87 -16.67
C VAL A 214 13.55 -10.96 -16.89
N ALA A 215 14.17 -9.91 -17.44
CA ALA A 215 15.61 -9.87 -17.68
C ALA A 215 16.44 -9.93 -16.39
N SER A 216 15.87 -9.46 -15.27
CA SER A 216 16.48 -9.55 -13.93
C SER A 216 16.23 -10.90 -13.23
N GLY A 217 15.57 -11.85 -13.91
CA GLY A 217 15.25 -13.16 -13.35
C GLY A 217 14.04 -13.16 -12.42
N GLN A 218 13.26 -12.09 -12.38
CA GLN A 218 11.94 -12.10 -11.76
C GLN A 218 10.96 -12.80 -12.72
N ASP A 219 9.98 -13.54 -12.20
CA ASP A 219 8.93 -14.21 -12.99
C ASP A 219 7.57 -13.47 -12.86
N PRO A 220 7.46 -12.21 -13.35
CA PRO A 220 6.23 -11.45 -13.20
C PRO A 220 5.08 -12.09 -13.99
N THR A 221 3.85 -11.84 -13.54
CA THR A 221 2.66 -12.23 -14.29
C THR A 221 2.65 -11.60 -15.70
N PRO A 222 1.87 -12.16 -16.64
CA PRO A 222 1.47 -11.39 -17.83
C PRO A 222 0.86 -10.04 -17.45
N VAL A 223 0.97 -9.05 -18.33
CA VAL A 223 0.31 -7.76 -18.13
C VAL A 223 -1.19 -7.96 -18.19
N GLY A 224 -1.87 -7.62 -17.10
CA GLY A 224 -3.32 -7.57 -16.99
C GLY A 224 -3.85 -6.17 -17.28
N GLU A 225 -5.12 -6.10 -17.67
CA GLU A 225 -5.88 -4.87 -17.73
C GLU A 225 -6.88 -4.81 -16.58
N ALA A 226 -7.06 -3.62 -16.02
CA ALA A 226 -8.07 -3.37 -15.00
C ALA A 226 -8.83 -2.07 -15.28
N SER A 227 -10.07 -2.01 -14.85
CA SER A 227 -10.92 -0.83 -14.93
C SER A 227 -11.84 -0.72 -13.70
N ARG A 228 -12.23 0.52 -13.38
CA ARG A 228 -13.29 0.78 -12.39
C ARG A 228 -14.06 2.04 -12.72
N ALA A 229 -15.35 2.04 -12.39
CA ALA A 229 -16.20 3.22 -12.50
C ALA A 229 -15.88 4.25 -11.42
N LEU A 230 -15.98 5.53 -11.76
CA LEU A 230 -15.76 6.66 -10.85
C LEU A 230 -17.06 7.44 -10.64
N HIS A 231 -17.72 7.22 -9.50
CA HIS A 231 -18.98 7.92 -9.20
C HIS A 231 -18.80 9.44 -9.05
N TYR A 232 -17.63 9.91 -8.61
CA TYR A 232 -17.31 11.34 -8.49
C TYR A 232 -16.89 12.01 -9.81
N ALA A 233 -16.90 11.26 -10.91
CA ALA A 233 -16.57 11.75 -12.25
C ALA A 233 -17.64 11.33 -13.26
N ASP A 234 -18.92 11.49 -12.89
CA ASP A 234 -20.08 11.21 -13.74
C ASP A 234 -20.11 9.79 -14.33
N GLY A 235 -19.54 8.82 -13.61
CA GLY A 235 -19.46 7.42 -14.05
C GLY A 235 -18.35 7.15 -15.08
N ALA A 236 -17.39 8.07 -15.27
CA ALA A 236 -16.21 7.82 -16.10
C ALA A 236 -15.43 6.59 -15.62
N THR A 237 -14.74 5.92 -16.54
CA THR A 237 -14.01 4.69 -16.25
C THR A 237 -12.51 4.98 -16.15
N ALA A 238 -11.94 4.72 -14.97
CA ALA A 238 -10.48 4.66 -14.82
C ALA A 238 -9.96 3.35 -15.42
N ARG A 239 -8.84 3.40 -16.14
CA ARG A 239 -8.22 2.24 -16.80
C ARG A 239 -6.75 2.10 -16.44
N PHE A 240 -6.30 0.86 -16.30
CA PHE A 240 -4.96 0.52 -15.85
C PHE A 240 -4.42 -0.68 -16.62
N LYS A 241 -3.10 -0.74 -16.79
CA LYS A 241 -2.38 -1.99 -17.00
C LYS A 241 -1.56 -2.32 -15.77
N TRP A 242 -1.43 -3.58 -15.41
CA TRP A 242 -0.71 -3.98 -14.21
C TRP A 242 -0.05 -5.34 -14.35
N LEU A 243 0.93 -5.61 -13.49
CA LEU A 243 1.52 -6.93 -13.30
C LEU A 243 1.85 -7.13 -11.83
N ALA A 244 1.88 -8.39 -11.39
CA ALA A 244 2.36 -8.77 -10.08
C ALA A 244 3.73 -9.47 -10.18
N LEU A 245 4.55 -9.28 -9.15
CA LEU A 245 5.76 -10.03 -8.91
C LEU A 245 5.41 -11.35 -8.18
N PRO A 246 6.30 -12.36 -8.22
CA PRO A 246 6.01 -13.66 -7.63
C PRO A 246 5.75 -13.58 -6.12
N PRO A 247 4.70 -14.26 -5.59
CA PRO A 247 4.36 -14.20 -4.17
C PRO A 247 5.47 -14.70 -3.24
N GLU A 248 6.27 -15.67 -3.68
CA GLU A 248 7.42 -16.18 -2.95
C GLU A 248 8.54 -15.15 -2.76
N SER A 249 8.60 -14.13 -3.63
CA SER A 249 9.54 -13.00 -3.48
C SER A 249 9.04 -11.97 -2.48
N PHE A 250 7.73 -11.92 -2.23
CA PHE A 250 7.09 -10.93 -1.37
C PHE A 250 5.96 -11.57 -0.56
N PRO A 251 6.29 -12.43 0.43
CA PRO A 251 5.28 -13.12 1.22
C PRO A 251 4.40 -12.17 2.04
N GLU A 252 4.81 -10.92 2.24
CA GLU A 252 4.07 -9.94 3.04
C GLU A 252 2.92 -9.26 2.30
N ALA A 253 3.00 -9.11 0.97
CA ALA A 253 1.99 -8.43 0.17
C ALA A 253 2.12 -8.74 -1.32
N LEU A 254 1.01 -8.60 -2.06
CA LEU A 254 1.05 -8.48 -3.51
C LEU A 254 1.90 -7.26 -3.87
N CYS A 255 3.09 -7.52 -4.38
CA CYS A 255 3.99 -6.49 -4.91
C CYS A 255 3.91 -6.49 -6.43
N GLY A 256 3.89 -5.31 -7.05
CA GLY A 256 3.71 -5.22 -8.49
C GLY A 256 3.86 -3.82 -9.04
N TYR A 257 3.48 -3.66 -10.30
CA TYR A 257 3.54 -2.38 -11.00
C TYR A 257 2.21 -2.06 -11.67
N VAL A 258 1.90 -0.77 -11.77
CA VAL A 258 0.72 -0.28 -12.49
C VAL A 258 1.07 0.90 -13.38
N GLN A 259 0.50 0.91 -14.57
CA GLN A 259 0.45 2.05 -15.47
C GLN A 259 -0.99 2.54 -15.55
N HIS A 260 -1.21 3.80 -15.14
CA HIS A 260 -2.49 4.47 -15.32
C HIS A 260 -2.65 4.90 -16.79
N LEU A 261 -3.77 4.53 -17.41
CA LEU A 261 -4.11 4.95 -18.78
C LEU A 261 -4.99 6.21 -18.79
N THR A 262 -5.62 6.52 -17.66
CA THR A 262 -6.47 7.70 -17.45
C THR A 262 -6.17 8.36 -16.09
N PRO A 263 -4.91 8.74 -15.80
CA PRO A 263 -4.51 9.24 -14.48
C PRO A 263 -5.26 10.51 -14.07
N GLU A 264 -5.62 11.37 -15.01
CA GLU A 264 -6.38 12.61 -14.79
C GLU A 264 -7.76 12.39 -14.17
N LEU A 265 -8.33 11.19 -14.34
CA LEU A 265 -9.60 10.82 -13.72
C LEU A 265 -9.43 10.38 -12.26
N VAL A 266 -8.29 9.76 -11.93
CA VAL A 266 -8.01 9.20 -10.59
C VAL A 266 -7.46 10.27 -9.66
N PHE A 267 -6.48 11.04 -10.10
CA PHE A 267 -5.72 12.00 -9.28
C PHE A 267 -6.33 13.41 -9.29
N ARG A 268 -7.65 13.48 -9.10
CA ARG A 268 -8.39 14.73 -9.04
C ARG A 268 -8.12 15.48 -7.74
N GLN A 269 -7.84 16.79 -7.85
CA GLN A 269 -7.49 17.63 -6.69
C GLN A 269 -8.59 17.62 -5.61
N GLU A 270 -9.86 17.53 -6.01
CA GLU A 270 -11.00 17.50 -5.09
C GLU A 270 -11.04 16.22 -4.24
N MET A 271 -10.37 15.16 -4.69
CA MET A 271 -10.26 13.89 -3.96
C MET A 271 -9.10 13.89 -2.96
N ASN A 272 -8.11 14.78 -3.12
CA ASN A 272 -6.96 14.95 -2.24
C ASN A 272 -7.25 15.82 -1.00
N ALA A 273 -8.41 16.48 -0.93
CA ALA A 273 -8.75 17.37 0.18
C ALA A 273 -9.39 16.58 1.35
N HIS A 274 -8.58 16.05 2.25
CA HIS A 274 -9.06 15.33 3.43
C HIS A 274 -9.46 16.28 4.60
N PRO A 275 -10.62 16.06 5.24
CA PRO A 275 -11.02 16.76 6.46
C PRO A 275 -9.98 16.74 7.58
N ASN A 276 -9.26 15.63 7.76
CA ASN A 276 -8.22 15.52 8.79
C ASN A 276 -6.89 16.22 8.45
N GLY A 277 -6.74 16.76 7.23
CA GLY A 277 -5.54 17.50 6.82
C GLY A 277 -4.38 16.68 6.25
N ALA A 278 -4.51 15.35 6.20
CA ALA A 278 -3.59 14.52 5.43
C ALA A 278 -3.56 14.95 3.96
N GLY A 279 -2.39 14.91 3.34
CA GLY A 279 -2.23 15.32 1.94
C GLY A 279 -1.23 14.49 1.14
N GLU A 280 -0.32 13.76 1.78
CA GLU A 280 0.67 12.94 1.08
C GLU A 280 0.90 11.62 1.83
N LEU A 281 0.96 10.50 1.10
CA LEU A 281 1.58 9.28 1.58
C LEU A 281 3.08 9.40 1.34
N THR A 282 3.87 9.35 2.40
CA THR A 282 5.33 9.52 2.35
C THR A 282 6.08 8.21 2.48
N GLY A 283 5.38 7.11 2.77
CA GLY A 283 6.02 5.83 2.96
C GLY A 283 5.25 4.88 3.87
N MET A 284 5.90 3.77 4.19
CA MET A 284 5.36 2.72 5.04
C MET A 284 6.47 2.03 5.83
N THR A 285 6.09 1.30 6.87
CA THR A 285 7.00 0.43 7.62
C THR A 285 6.65 -1.04 7.41
N LEU A 286 7.66 -1.82 7.04
CA LEU A 286 7.67 -3.28 7.13
C LEU A 286 8.38 -3.68 8.42
N HIS A 287 7.66 -4.38 9.31
CA HIS A 287 8.29 -5.13 10.37
C HIS A 287 8.60 -6.53 9.84
N ALA A 288 9.88 -6.89 9.76
CA ALA A 288 10.36 -8.15 9.20
C ALA A 288 10.94 -9.06 10.29
N ALA A 289 10.64 -10.36 10.21
CA ALA A 289 11.26 -11.38 11.05
C ALA A 289 12.78 -11.47 10.77
N ASP A 290 13.17 -11.37 9.49
CA ASP A 290 14.55 -11.20 9.05
C ASP A 290 14.67 -9.92 8.22
N THR A 291 15.27 -8.88 8.82
CA THR A 291 15.46 -7.57 8.20
C THR A 291 16.42 -7.61 7.01
N ARG A 292 17.45 -8.45 7.04
CA ARG A 292 18.42 -8.56 5.93
C ARG A 292 17.82 -9.28 4.73
N ASP A 293 16.99 -10.27 5.01
CA ASP A 293 16.20 -10.95 3.99
C ASP A 293 15.24 -9.99 3.29
N ALA A 294 14.47 -9.23 4.07
CA ALA A 294 13.57 -8.22 3.55
C ALA A 294 14.33 -7.15 2.74
N GLU A 295 15.43 -6.61 3.25
CA GLU A 295 16.27 -5.65 2.54
C GLU A 295 16.68 -6.17 1.17
N ARG A 296 17.20 -7.40 1.08
CA ARG A 296 17.62 -8.02 -0.19
C ARG A 296 16.47 -8.15 -1.19
N ARG A 297 15.24 -8.43 -0.73
CA ARG A 297 14.07 -8.61 -1.59
C ARG A 297 13.50 -7.27 -2.09
N PHE A 298 13.49 -6.25 -1.23
CA PHE A 298 12.91 -4.94 -1.55
C PHE A 298 13.91 -3.96 -2.19
N GLU A 299 15.22 -4.12 -1.97
CA GLU A 299 16.24 -3.22 -2.55
C GLU A 299 16.17 -3.10 -4.07
N PRO A 300 15.95 -4.17 -4.86
CA PRO A 300 15.79 -4.08 -6.31
C PRO A 300 14.58 -3.27 -6.76
N LEU A 301 13.57 -3.08 -5.91
CA LEU A 301 12.41 -2.23 -6.18
C LEU A 301 12.70 -0.74 -5.95
N GLY A 302 13.84 -0.44 -5.33
CA GLY A 302 14.28 0.90 -4.98
C GLY A 302 14.53 1.78 -6.20
N ARG A 303 14.08 3.04 -6.12
CA ARG A 303 14.35 4.07 -7.12
C ARG A 303 14.98 5.28 -6.45
N ALA A 304 16.20 5.62 -6.86
CA ALA A 304 16.90 6.79 -6.35
C ALA A 304 16.07 8.07 -6.59
N GLY A 305 15.88 8.86 -5.52
CA GLY A 305 15.12 10.10 -5.57
C GLY A 305 13.59 9.93 -5.62
N ALA A 306 13.08 8.72 -5.44
CA ALA A 306 11.64 8.51 -5.32
C ALA A 306 11.09 9.17 -4.02
N PRO A 307 9.82 9.64 -4.04
CA PRO A 307 9.30 10.48 -2.97
C PRO A 307 8.91 9.70 -1.72
N GLU A 308 8.48 8.44 -1.86
CA GLU A 308 8.09 7.60 -0.73
C GLU A 308 9.24 6.70 -0.24
N SER A 309 9.14 6.26 1.01
CA SER A 309 10.11 5.34 1.59
C SER A 309 9.47 4.09 2.19
N LEU A 310 10.15 2.96 2.04
CA LEU A 310 9.95 1.78 2.85
C LEU A 310 10.98 1.74 3.98
N ASP A 311 10.51 1.88 5.22
CA ASP A 311 11.29 1.63 6.43
C ASP A 311 11.21 0.13 6.76
N ILE A 312 12.35 -0.56 6.81
CA ILE A 312 12.44 -1.95 7.26
C ILE A 312 12.93 -1.98 8.70
N ARG A 313 12.16 -2.63 9.56
CA ARG A 313 12.43 -2.74 11.00
C ARG A 313 12.30 -4.18 11.46
N GLN A 314 12.97 -4.51 12.56
CA GLN A 314 12.82 -5.83 13.15
C GLN A 314 11.42 -5.99 13.75
N ALA A 315 10.74 -7.09 13.43
CA ALA A 315 9.51 -7.52 14.10
C ALA A 315 9.79 -8.01 15.53
N GLU A 316 8.82 -7.82 16.44
CA GLU A 316 8.93 -8.31 17.83
C GLU A 316 8.79 -9.84 17.93
N GLY A 317 8.32 -10.51 16.86
CA GLY A 317 8.22 -11.96 16.76
C GLY A 317 8.59 -12.47 15.36
N ASP A 318 8.15 -13.68 15.04
CA ASP A 318 8.55 -14.38 13.80
C ASP A 318 7.68 -14.03 12.58
N ALA A 319 6.72 -13.13 12.73
CA ALA A 319 5.82 -12.72 11.64
C ALA A 319 6.30 -11.41 10.99
N SER A 320 6.44 -11.43 9.67
CA SER A 320 6.67 -10.22 8.86
C SER A 320 5.35 -9.60 8.40
N GLY A 321 5.28 -8.28 8.33
CA GLY A 321 4.13 -7.57 7.77
C GLY A 321 4.29 -6.05 7.73
N PHE A 322 3.58 -5.43 6.81
CA PHE A 322 3.47 -3.98 6.75
C PHE A 322 2.50 -3.49 7.82
N THR A 323 2.94 -2.56 8.68
CA THR A 323 2.17 -2.18 9.87
C THR A 323 1.90 -0.69 10.00
N VAL A 324 2.68 0.16 9.32
CA VAL A 324 2.58 1.61 9.47
C VAL A 324 2.47 2.28 8.10
N LEU A 325 1.58 3.25 7.97
CA LEU A 325 1.60 4.23 6.88
C LEU A 325 2.05 5.58 7.41
N HIS A 326 2.99 6.21 6.71
CA HIS A 326 3.53 7.52 7.04
C HIS A 326 2.85 8.58 6.18
N LEU A 327 2.10 9.48 6.82
CA LEU A 327 1.30 10.49 6.15
C LEU A 327 1.82 11.88 6.50
N ARG A 328 2.00 12.74 5.49
CA ARG A 328 2.20 14.16 5.72
C ARG A 328 0.85 14.84 5.88
N THR A 329 0.73 15.66 6.92
CA THR A 329 -0.44 16.52 7.17
C THR A 329 0.00 17.98 7.14
N ARG A 330 -0.89 18.87 6.69
CA ARG A 330 -0.63 20.32 6.73
C ARG A 330 -0.63 20.88 8.14
N SER A 331 -1.28 20.19 9.08
CA SER A 331 -1.36 20.60 10.47
C SER A 331 -1.72 19.42 11.37
N LEU A 332 -0.81 19.05 12.27
CA LEU A 332 -1.05 18.07 13.33
C LEU A 332 -2.14 18.54 14.29
N ASN A 333 -2.29 19.85 14.50
CA ASN A 333 -3.40 20.40 15.27
C ASN A 333 -4.73 20.07 14.60
N ARG A 334 -4.87 20.37 13.30
CA ARG A 334 -6.09 20.04 12.55
C ARG A 334 -6.41 18.54 12.57
N THR A 335 -5.38 17.70 12.40
CA THR A 335 -5.54 16.24 12.48
C THR A 335 -6.01 15.82 13.88
N ALA A 336 -5.36 16.31 14.94
CA ALA A 336 -5.73 16.03 16.32
C ALA A 336 -7.17 16.49 16.65
N ASP A 337 -7.56 17.70 16.23
CA ASP A 337 -8.89 18.25 16.46
C ASP A 337 -9.96 17.41 15.76
N THR A 338 -9.71 16.98 14.52
CA THR A 338 -10.61 16.10 13.76
C THR A 338 -10.81 14.76 14.48
N LEU A 339 -9.71 14.14 14.93
CA LEU A 339 -9.76 12.87 15.64
C LEU A 339 -10.43 12.99 17.01
N ALA A 340 -10.16 14.07 17.76
CA ALA A 340 -10.78 14.35 19.04
C ALA A 340 -12.29 14.59 18.90
N ALA A 341 -12.71 15.34 17.87
CA ALA A 341 -14.13 15.55 17.57
C ALA A 341 -14.86 14.25 17.21
N ALA A 342 -14.15 13.30 16.59
CA ALA A 342 -14.65 11.95 16.31
C ALA A 342 -14.54 10.98 17.50
N GLY A 343 -14.06 11.44 18.67
CA GLY A 343 -13.87 10.60 19.86
C GLY A 343 -12.81 9.51 19.70
N LYS A 344 -11.87 9.66 18.75
CA LYS A 344 -10.88 8.65 18.42
C LYS A 344 -9.61 8.85 19.25
N PRO A 345 -9.15 7.83 20.01
CA PRO A 345 -7.93 7.96 20.80
C PRO A 345 -6.70 7.96 19.88
N PHE A 346 -5.77 8.88 20.12
CA PHE A 346 -4.50 8.97 19.41
C PHE A 346 -3.36 9.28 20.38
N LYS A 347 -2.13 8.94 19.97
CA LYS A 347 -0.90 9.36 20.64
C LYS A 347 -0.33 10.54 19.89
N ARG A 348 0.19 11.55 20.59
CA ARG A 348 0.76 12.73 19.97
C ARG A 348 1.98 13.20 20.75
N ASP A 349 3.00 13.63 20.03
CA ASP A 349 4.12 14.40 20.55
C ASP A 349 4.24 15.74 19.80
N ALA A 350 5.36 16.45 19.98
CA ALA A 350 5.58 17.76 19.36
C ALA A 350 5.67 17.73 17.83
N ARG A 351 5.99 16.59 17.22
CA ARG A 351 6.30 16.44 15.78
C ARG A 351 5.45 15.40 15.06
N THR A 352 4.78 14.53 15.82
CA THR A 352 4.05 13.40 15.24
C THR A 352 2.73 13.15 15.95
N LEU A 353 1.82 12.50 15.23
CA LEU A 353 0.58 11.94 15.76
C LEU A 353 0.42 10.52 15.22
N ALA A 354 0.04 9.58 16.08
CA ALA A 354 -0.21 8.19 15.71
C ALA A 354 -1.57 7.71 16.19
N ILE A 355 -2.28 6.99 15.33
CA ILE A 355 -3.59 6.40 15.64
C ILE A 355 -3.71 5.02 14.99
N GLN A 356 -4.25 4.07 15.75
CA GLN A 356 -4.57 2.74 15.23
C GLN A 356 -5.86 2.82 14.40
N ALA A 357 -5.79 2.37 13.15
CA ALA A 357 -6.92 2.12 12.27
C ALA A 357 -7.06 0.59 12.03
N PRO A 358 -8.16 0.12 11.42
CA PRO A 358 -8.26 -1.29 11.05
C PRO A 358 -7.04 -1.73 10.23
N GLY A 359 -6.29 -2.72 10.73
CA GLY A 359 -5.15 -3.32 10.04
C GLY A 359 -3.90 -2.47 9.86
N VAL A 360 -3.86 -1.24 10.38
CA VAL A 360 -2.72 -0.33 10.16
C VAL A 360 -2.59 0.76 11.22
N LEU A 361 -1.36 1.08 11.60
CA LEU A 361 -1.03 2.29 12.35
C LEU A 361 -0.84 3.46 11.37
N LEU A 362 -1.61 4.52 11.53
CA LEU A 362 -1.42 5.76 10.77
C LEU A 362 -0.50 6.68 11.55
N HIS A 363 0.60 7.11 10.93
CA HIS A 363 1.61 7.99 11.52
C HIS A 363 1.68 9.31 10.74
N PHE A 364 1.17 10.37 11.34
CA PHE A 364 1.13 11.72 10.79
C PHE A 364 2.34 12.53 11.21
N HIS A 365 2.87 13.34 10.30
CA HIS A 365 3.91 14.35 10.54
C HIS A 365 3.68 15.58 9.65
N GLU A 366 4.31 16.71 9.99
CA GLU A 366 4.26 17.95 9.19
C GLU A 366 5.42 18.05 8.21
#